data_AF-F0VMU4-F1
#
_entry.id   AF-F0VMU4-F1
#
_cell.length_a   1.000
_cell.length_b   1.000
_cell.length_c   1.000
_cell.angle_alpha   90.00
_cell.angle_beta   90.00
_cell.angle_gamma   90.00
#
_symmetry.space_group_name_H-M   'P 1'
#
loop_
_entity.id
_entity.type
_entity.pdbx_description
1 polymer ?
#
loop_
_entity_poly.entity_id
_entity_poly.type
_entity_poly.pdbx_seq_one_letter_code
_entity_poly.pdbx_strand_id
1 'polypeptide(L)'
;MPEGCGTWPALWTTGADPWPASGEIDIVEGVNRQRRNRVSLHTSYGCNMWGIDETNFAGTWAYSGDGLEARDCYVYATEHNTGCSIESIEDAFGEAFNEKGGGVYVLELKQAKHIRAWYFTHQEVPEDLRIGAPDPDKWAEAQKLPMAYFPLNENNCPGPSHFWGHRLVINTTFCGGWGGSLFSRTAGCAGDGQAACRAFVRDNPTSFKNAFWDFNFIHVYVPGAVSCGNYNAKDSVSCKVRRGTSVYLCAYKPYELGVVSGQMRCQ
;
A
#
# COMPACT_ATOMS: atom_id res chain seq x y z
N MET A 1 5.68 -0.41 12.41
CA MET A 1 5.48 0.72 11.48
C MET A 1 5.42 2.02 12.27
N PRO A 2 5.66 3.18 11.66
CA PRO A 2 5.67 4.45 12.38
C PRO A 2 4.33 4.75 13.04
N GLU A 3 4.36 5.37 14.22
CA GLU A 3 3.17 5.79 14.96
C GLU A 3 3.39 7.13 15.68
N GLY A 4 2.29 7.77 16.10
CA GLY A 4 2.30 8.88 17.04
C GLY A 4 1.72 10.17 16.47
N CYS A 5 1.35 11.09 17.37
CA CYS A 5 0.79 12.39 16.99
C CYS A 5 1.71 13.17 16.05
N GLY A 6 1.14 13.70 14.98
CA GLY A 6 1.85 14.47 13.96
C GLY A 6 2.59 13.63 12.92
N THR A 7 2.64 12.31 13.06
CA THR A 7 3.21 11.44 12.02
C THR A 7 2.25 11.26 10.85
N TRP A 8 2.80 11.08 9.65
CA TRP A 8 2.08 10.66 8.45
C TRP A 8 2.97 9.68 7.68
N PRO A 9 2.96 8.40 8.07
CA PRO A 9 3.69 7.36 7.35
C PRO A 9 2.89 6.82 6.17
N ALA A 10 3.62 6.46 5.11
CA ALA A 10 3.07 5.92 3.88
C ALA A 10 3.98 4.82 3.31
N LEU A 11 3.38 3.69 2.96
CA LEU A 11 3.91 2.67 2.05
C LEU A 11 2.98 2.63 0.84
N TRP A 12 3.49 3.05 -0.30
CA TRP A 12 2.65 3.34 -1.46
C TRP A 12 3.43 3.10 -2.74
N THR A 13 2.72 3.16 -3.86
CA THR A 13 3.34 3.14 -5.17
C THR A 13 2.87 4.33 -5.98
N THR A 14 3.75 4.86 -6.81
CA THR A 14 3.43 5.93 -7.74
C THR A 14 3.94 5.56 -9.13
N GLY A 15 3.12 5.81 -10.15
CA GLY A 15 3.45 5.54 -11.53
C GLY A 15 4.54 6.47 -12.07
N ALA A 16 4.79 6.39 -13.37
CA ALA A 16 5.72 7.29 -14.03
C ALA A 16 5.24 8.75 -14.00
N ASP A 17 6.17 9.70 -13.94
CA ASP A 17 5.84 11.12 -14.03
C ASP A 17 5.29 11.50 -15.42
N PRO A 18 4.41 12.51 -15.52
CA PRO A 18 3.93 13.37 -14.44
C PRO A 18 2.77 12.76 -13.64
N TRP A 19 2.84 12.87 -12.30
CA TRP A 19 1.71 12.57 -11.43
C TRP A 19 0.52 13.53 -11.70
N PRO A 20 -0.74 13.06 -11.67
CA PRO A 20 -1.22 11.71 -11.33
C PRO A 20 -1.51 10.83 -12.57
N ALA A 21 -0.94 11.13 -13.75
CA ALA A 21 -1.35 10.51 -15.01
C ALA A 21 -1.16 8.98 -15.04
N SER A 22 -0.17 8.49 -14.29
CA SER A 22 0.18 7.07 -14.20
C SER A 22 -0.24 6.43 -12.88
N GLY A 23 -1.04 7.16 -12.09
CA GLY A 23 -1.68 6.66 -10.89
C GLY A 23 -0.80 6.58 -9.65
N GLU A 24 -1.45 6.53 -8.51
CA GLU A 24 -0.88 6.29 -7.20
C GLU A 24 -1.77 5.33 -6.43
N ILE A 25 -1.14 4.45 -5.65
CA ILE A 25 -1.78 3.41 -4.86
C ILE A 25 -1.16 3.44 -3.47
N ASP A 26 -1.92 3.93 -2.50
CA ASP A 26 -1.52 3.94 -1.10
C ASP A 26 -1.91 2.61 -0.47
N ILE A 27 -0.91 1.81 -0.10
CA ILE A 27 -1.11 0.46 0.44
C ILE A 27 -1.31 0.55 1.94
N VAL A 28 -0.43 1.31 2.60
CA VAL A 28 -0.50 1.61 4.02
C VAL A 28 -0.36 3.11 4.19
N GLU A 29 -1.41 3.77 4.65
CA GLU A 29 -1.39 5.20 4.88
C GLU A 29 -2.34 5.60 5.99
N GLY A 30 -1.92 6.58 6.77
CA GLY A 30 -2.67 7.16 7.85
C GLY A 30 -1.89 8.27 8.51
N VAL A 31 -2.54 8.95 9.44
CA VAL A 31 -2.01 10.12 10.12
C VAL A 31 -2.21 10.03 11.63
N ASN A 32 -1.32 10.69 12.36
CA ASN A 32 -1.37 10.81 13.81
C ASN A 32 -1.43 9.43 14.51
N ARG A 33 -2.46 9.23 15.35
CA ARG A 33 -2.74 7.99 16.08
C ARG A 33 -3.92 7.23 15.50
N GLN A 34 -4.14 7.33 14.19
CA GLN A 34 -5.10 6.44 13.53
C GLN A 34 -4.74 4.98 13.82
N ARG A 35 -5.77 4.15 13.97
CA ARG A 35 -5.64 2.71 14.29
C ARG A 35 -5.98 1.80 13.11
N ARG A 36 -6.70 2.36 12.14
CA ARG A 36 -7.15 1.69 10.92
C ARG A 36 -6.33 2.21 9.75
N ASN A 37 -6.06 1.32 8.81
CA ASN A 37 -5.33 1.65 7.60
C ASN A 37 -6.28 2.25 6.57
N ARG A 38 -5.79 3.20 5.78
CA ARG A 38 -6.48 3.68 4.59
C ARG A 38 -5.73 3.20 3.35
N VAL A 39 -6.45 2.53 2.46
CA VAL A 39 -5.97 2.19 1.11
C VAL A 39 -6.62 3.16 0.14
N SER A 40 -5.84 3.90 -0.62
CA SER A 40 -6.34 4.94 -1.53
C SER A 40 -5.80 4.76 -2.94
N LEU A 41 -6.58 5.19 -3.93
CA LEU A 41 -6.12 5.38 -5.30
C LEU A 41 -6.27 6.85 -5.70
N HIS A 42 -5.25 7.35 -6.40
CA HIS A 42 -5.20 8.69 -6.94
C HIS A 42 -4.89 8.60 -8.44
N THR A 43 -5.75 9.17 -9.28
CA THR A 43 -5.66 9.05 -10.74
C THR A 43 -5.92 10.38 -11.45
N SER A 44 -5.63 10.42 -12.75
CA SER A 44 -6.28 11.37 -13.66
C SER A 44 -7.80 11.13 -13.75
N TYR A 45 -8.53 12.06 -14.37
CA TYR A 45 -9.99 11.96 -14.55
C TYR A 45 -10.40 10.66 -15.27
N GLY A 46 -11.55 10.09 -14.88
CA GLY A 46 -12.13 8.92 -15.54
C GLY A 46 -12.03 7.60 -14.76
N CYS A 47 -11.76 7.64 -13.46
CA CYS A 47 -11.74 6.47 -12.59
C CYS A 47 -12.63 6.71 -11.36
N ASN A 48 -13.73 5.97 -11.25
CA ASN A 48 -14.62 6.03 -10.09
C ASN A 48 -15.02 4.63 -9.60
N MET A 49 -15.55 4.57 -8.37
CA MET A 49 -15.91 3.34 -7.66
C MET A 49 -17.37 3.35 -7.21
N TRP A 50 -18.23 4.04 -7.96
CA TRP A 50 -19.67 4.00 -7.74
C TRP A 50 -20.25 2.69 -8.26
N GLY A 51 -21.18 2.11 -7.50
CA GLY A 51 -21.88 0.88 -7.89
C GLY A 51 -21.02 -0.39 -7.84
N ILE A 52 -19.88 -0.37 -7.15
CA ILE A 52 -19.10 -1.59 -6.94
C ILE A 52 -19.79 -2.49 -5.89
N ASP A 53 -19.65 -3.80 -6.05
CA ASP A 53 -20.20 -4.79 -5.12
C ASP A 53 -19.33 -4.90 -3.87
N GLU A 54 -19.87 -4.40 -2.76
CA GLU A 54 -19.20 -4.33 -1.46
C GLU A 54 -19.06 -5.68 -0.75
N THR A 55 -19.66 -6.75 -1.27
CA THR A 55 -19.42 -8.10 -0.76
C THR A 55 -18.02 -8.63 -1.09
N ASN A 56 -17.28 -7.94 -1.96
CA ASN A 56 -15.93 -8.34 -2.40
C ASN A 56 -14.79 -7.83 -1.51
N PHE A 57 -15.07 -7.01 -0.49
CA PHE A 57 -14.06 -6.52 0.45
C PHE A 57 -14.63 -6.34 1.85
N ALA A 58 -13.75 -6.36 2.85
CA ALA A 58 -14.14 -6.26 4.26
C ALA A 58 -14.10 -4.83 4.80
N GLY A 59 -13.35 -3.91 4.18
CA GLY A 59 -13.25 -2.52 4.62
C GLY A 59 -14.54 -1.72 4.38
N THR A 60 -14.50 -0.44 4.75
CA THR A 60 -15.59 0.52 4.52
C THR A 60 -15.07 1.72 3.75
N TRP A 61 -15.90 2.32 2.89
CA TRP A 61 -15.53 3.57 2.23
C TRP A 61 -15.17 4.64 3.26
N ALA A 62 -14.02 5.28 3.06
CA ALA A 62 -13.67 6.47 3.80
C ALA A 62 -14.55 7.63 3.33
N TYR A 63 -14.56 8.72 4.09
CA TYR A 63 -15.27 9.94 3.72
C TYR A 63 -14.29 11.04 3.35
N SER A 64 -14.66 11.85 2.35
CA SER A 64 -13.98 13.09 2.01
C SER A 64 -14.28 14.21 3.01
N GLY A 65 -13.52 15.30 2.94
CA GLY A 65 -13.70 16.47 3.81
C GLY A 65 -15.06 17.17 3.65
N ASP A 66 -15.77 16.92 2.55
CA ASP A 66 -17.14 17.39 2.27
C ASP A 66 -18.24 16.45 2.82
N GLY A 67 -17.86 15.33 3.44
CA GLY A 67 -18.79 14.36 4.04
C GLY A 67 -19.38 13.34 3.08
N LEU A 68 -18.89 13.24 1.84
CA LEU A 68 -19.29 12.20 0.88
C LEU A 68 -18.36 10.98 0.97
N GLU A 69 -18.83 9.83 0.48
CA GLU A 69 -17.98 8.65 0.35
C GLU A 69 -16.88 8.90 -0.69
N ALA A 70 -15.64 8.57 -0.32
CA ALA A 70 -14.45 8.71 -1.14
C ALA A 70 -14.43 7.63 -2.24
N ARG A 71 -15.20 7.83 -3.31
CA ARG A 71 -15.32 6.86 -4.43
C ARG A 71 -14.79 7.37 -5.76
N ASP A 72 -14.55 8.67 -5.90
CA ASP A 72 -13.92 9.22 -7.11
C ASP A 72 -12.40 9.27 -6.91
N CYS A 73 -11.67 8.53 -7.74
CA CYS A 73 -10.23 8.41 -7.64
C CYS A 73 -9.49 9.61 -8.26
N TYR A 74 -10.21 10.49 -8.96
CA TYR A 74 -9.63 11.67 -9.56
C TYR A 74 -9.13 12.66 -8.50
N VAL A 75 -7.87 13.07 -8.62
CA VAL A 75 -7.21 13.92 -7.61
C VAL A 75 -7.84 15.29 -7.41
N TYR A 76 -8.63 15.76 -8.38
CA TYR A 76 -9.36 17.03 -8.31
C TYR A 76 -10.87 16.86 -8.16
N ALA A 77 -11.35 15.65 -7.82
CA ALA A 77 -12.75 15.43 -7.48
C ALA A 77 -13.14 16.11 -6.15
N THR A 78 -12.16 16.29 -5.25
CA THR A 78 -12.32 16.99 -3.98
C THR A 78 -11.20 18.02 -3.79
N GLU A 79 -11.43 19.01 -2.93
CA GLU A 79 -10.46 20.08 -2.63
C GLU A 79 -9.13 19.54 -2.05
N HIS A 80 -9.18 18.41 -1.35
CA HIS A 80 -8.05 17.90 -0.57
C HIS A 80 -7.41 16.65 -1.19
N ASN A 81 -7.67 16.38 -2.47
CA ASN A 81 -7.17 15.18 -3.14
C ASN A 81 -7.47 13.92 -2.32
N THR A 82 -8.75 13.70 -2.01
CA THR A 82 -9.16 12.56 -1.18
C THR A 82 -8.83 11.21 -1.85
N GLY A 83 -8.89 11.18 -3.18
CA GLY A 83 -8.90 9.95 -3.95
C GLY A 83 -10.10 9.07 -3.62
N CYS A 84 -10.13 7.87 -4.19
CA CYS A 84 -11.07 6.85 -3.79
C CYS A 84 -10.40 5.97 -2.73
N SER A 85 -11.04 5.80 -1.58
CA SER A 85 -10.36 5.23 -0.42
C SER A 85 -11.25 4.31 0.40
N ILE A 86 -10.67 3.18 0.81
CA ILE A 86 -11.29 2.22 1.69
C ILE A 86 -10.48 2.15 2.98
N GLU A 87 -11.16 2.30 4.11
CA GLU A 87 -10.59 2.18 5.46
C GLU A 87 -10.78 0.74 5.97
N SER A 88 -9.75 0.18 6.58
CA SER A 88 -9.83 -1.16 7.18
C SER A 88 -10.79 -1.17 8.37
N ILE A 89 -11.60 -2.22 8.51
CA ILE A 89 -12.35 -2.46 9.76
C ILE A 89 -11.40 -2.87 10.87
N GLU A 90 -10.41 -3.70 10.53
CA GLU A 90 -9.41 -4.18 11.47
C GLU A 90 -8.48 -3.05 11.92
N ASP A 91 -8.06 -3.14 13.18
CA ASP A 91 -6.96 -2.38 13.77
C ASP A 91 -5.64 -2.79 13.11
N ALA A 92 -5.39 -2.19 11.95
CA ALA A 92 -4.33 -2.54 11.02
C ALA A 92 -3.44 -1.33 10.71
N PHE A 93 -3.20 -0.43 11.67
CA PHE A 93 -2.28 0.69 11.46
C PHE A 93 -1.66 1.17 12.78
N GLY A 94 -0.48 1.77 12.68
CA GLY A 94 0.22 2.44 13.77
C GLY A 94 0.37 1.56 15.00
N GLU A 95 0.05 2.15 16.16
CA GLU A 95 0.13 1.50 17.48
C GLU A 95 -0.67 0.19 17.54
N ALA A 96 -1.87 0.17 16.96
CA ALA A 96 -2.73 -1.01 16.97
C ALA A 96 -2.15 -2.19 16.17
N PHE A 97 -1.40 -1.89 15.09
CA PHE A 97 -0.65 -2.88 14.32
C PHE A 97 0.60 -3.34 15.08
N ASN A 98 1.32 -2.40 15.69
CA ASN A 98 2.55 -2.67 16.44
C ASN A 98 2.30 -3.53 17.69
N GLU A 99 1.21 -3.28 18.42
CA GLU A 99 0.77 -4.07 19.59
C GLU A 99 0.56 -5.55 19.27
N LYS A 100 0.22 -5.88 18.02
CA LYS A 100 0.04 -7.25 17.52
C LYS A 100 1.33 -7.89 17.01
N GLY A 101 2.45 -7.19 17.10
CA GLY A 101 3.74 -7.61 16.52
C GLY A 101 3.83 -7.39 15.01
N GLY A 102 2.92 -6.59 14.44
CA GLY A 102 2.80 -6.33 13.02
C GLY A 102 2.12 -7.43 12.22
N GLY A 103 2.47 -7.54 10.93
CA GLY A 103 1.84 -8.45 10.00
C GLY A 103 2.30 -8.23 8.56
N VAL A 104 1.54 -8.75 7.61
CA VAL A 104 1.87 -8.74 6.19
C VAL A 104 0.81 -7.95 5.43
N TYR A 105 1.24 -6.92 4.70
CA TYR A 105 0.42 -6.29 3.68
C TYR A 105 0.72 -6.90 2.32
N VAL A 106 -0.34 -7.13 1.55
CA VAL A 106 -0.22 -7.55 0.16
C VAL A 106 -1.02 -6.59 -0.70
N LEU A 107 -0.36 -6.05 -1.73
CA LEU A 107 -1.01 -5.37 -2.85
C LEU A 107 -0.96 -6.28 -4.06
N GLU A 108 -2.10 -6.46 -4.71
CA GLU A 108 -2.18 -7.07 -6.03
C GLU A 108 -2.73 -6.05 -7.03
N LEU A 109 -1.91 -5.72 -8.03
CA LEU A 109 -2.29 -4.90 -9.16
C LEU A 109 -2.45 -5.78 -10.40
N LYS A 110 -3.69 -6.06 -10.81
CA LYS A 110 -4.04 -6.63 -12.11
C LYS A 110 -4.71 -5.52 -12.93
N GLN A 111 -3.93 -4.75 -13.69
CA GLN A 111 -4.38 -3.54 -14.40
C GLN A 111 -5.68 -3.73 -15.22
N ALA A 112 -5.89 -4.90 -15.82
CA ALA A 112 -7.08 -5.19 -16.62
C ALA A 112 -8.28 -5.71 -15.81
N LYS A 113 -8.20 -5.79 -14.47
CA LYS A 113 -9.23 -6.43 -13.63
C LYS A 113 -9.52 -5.68 -12.34
N HIS A 114 -8.50 -5.48 -11.50
CA HIS A 114 -8.70 -4.91 -10.16
C HIS A 114 -7.38 -4.54 -9.49
N ILE A 115 -7.49 -3.74 -8.44
CA ILE A 115 -6.51 -3.59 -7.38
C ILE A 115 -7.10 -4.18 -6.10
N ARG A 116 -6.34 -5.04 -5.41
CA ARG A 116 -6.72 -5.62 -4.13
C ARG A 116 -5.63 -5.41 -3.10
N ALA A 117 -6.03 -5.10 -1.87
CA ALA A 117 -5.13 -5.00 -0.74
C ALA A 117 -5.60 -5.88 0.42
N TRP A 118 -4.65 -6.59 1.04
CA TRP A 118 -4.88 -7.40 2.24
C TRP A 118 -3.97 -6.95 3.37
N TYR A 119 -4.47 -7.18 4.58
CA TYR A 119 -3.69 -7.24 5.80
C TYR A 119 -3.87 -8.62 6.43
N PHE A 120 -2.76 -9.30 6.70
CA PHE A 120 -2.73 -10.55 7.45
C PHE A 120 -1.97 -10.34 8.74
N THR A 121 -2.56 -10.74 9.87
CA THR A 121 -1.77 -11.01 11.08
C THR A 121 -0.83 -12.18 10.82
N HIS A 122 0.22 -12.34 11.65
CA HIS A 122 1.18 -13.44 11.48
C HIS A 122 0.53 -14.83 11.48
N GLN A 123 -0.60 -14.99 12.18
CA GLN A 123 -1.35 -16.25 12.26
C GLN A 123 -2.24 -16.51 11.03
N GLU A 124 -2.56 -15.48 10.26
CA GLU A 124 -3.44 -15.56 9.09
C GLU A 124 -2.69 -15.66 7.76
N VAL A 125 -1.35 -15.53 7.77
CA VAL A 125 -0.54 -15.53 6.56
C VAL A 125 -0.77 -16.84 5.79
N PRO A 126 -1.26 -16.77 4.53
CA PRO A 126 -1.45 -17.95 3.69
C PRO A 126 -0.15 -18.75 3.49
N GLU A 127 -0.23 -20.08 3.49
CA GLU A 127 0.96 -20.94 3.34
C GLU A 127 1.66 -20.72 1.98
N ASP A 128 0.88 -20.51 0.92
CA ASP A 128 1.39 -20.24 -0.41
C ASP A 128 2.14 -18.89 -0.48
N LEU A 129 1.72 -17.88 0.29
CA LEU A 129 2.48 -16.64 0.47
C LEU A 129 3.80 -16.90 1.22
N ARG A 130 3.80 -17.75 2.24
CA ARG A 130 4.98 -18.09 3.04
C ARG A 130 6.07 -18.81 2.23
N ILE A 131 5.67 -19.65 1.28
CA ILE A 131 6.59 -20.39 0.40
C ILE A 131 6.91 -19.66 -0.93
N GLY A 132 6.41 -18.43 -1.10
CA GLY A 132 6.71 -17.59 -2.27
C GLY A 132 5.96 -17.97 -3.56
N ALA A 133 4.78 -18.59 -3.44
CA ALA A 133 3.91 -18.96 -4.55
C ALA A 133 2.48 -18.42 -4.36
N PRO A 134 2.30 -17.10 -4.13
CA PRO A 134 1.02 -16.53 -3.73
C PRO A 134 -0.09 -16.71 -4.78
N ASP A 135 -1.29 -17.01 -4.32
CA ASP A 135 -2.53 -17.18 -5.10
C ASP A 135 -3.67 -16.35 -4.48
N PRO A 136 -3.71 -15.03 -4.76
CA PRO A 136 -4.68 -14.12 -4.14
C PRO A 136 -6.15 -14.43 -4.45
N ASP A 137 -6.42 -15.14 -5.56
CA ASP A 137 -7.77 -15.55 -5.93
C ASP A 137 -8.31 -16.59 -4.93
N LYS A 138 -7.48 -17.56 -4.49
CA LYS A 138 -7.86 -18.52 -3.46
C LYS A 138 -8.08 -17.88 -2.09
N TRP A 139 -7.27 -16.88 -1.74
CA TRP A 139 -7.44 -16.20 -0.45
C TRP A 139 -8.78 -15.50 -0.39
N ALA A 140 -9.14 -14.75 -1.43
CA ALA A 140 -10.41 -14.03 -1.50
C ALA A 140 -11.63 -14.97 -1.49
N GLU A 141 -11.54 -16.14 -2.13
CA GLU A 141 -12.63 -17.10 -2.19
C GLU A 141 -12.87 -17.86 -0.87
N ALA A 142 -11.79 -18.27 -0.19
CA ALA A 142 -11.89 -19.30 0.84
C ALA A 142 -11.24 -18.96 2.19
N GLN A 143 -10.46 -17.87 2.28
CA GLN A 143 -9.66 -17.59 3.48
C GLN A 143 -9.97 -16.22 4.09
N LYS A 144 -9.74 -15.13 3.34
CA LYS A 144 -9.89 -13.76 3.83
C LYS A 144 -10.21 -12.82 2.67
N LEU A 145 -11.32 -12.11 2.79
CA LEU A 145 -11.63 -11.00 1.88
C LEU A 145 -10.52 -9.94 1.95
N PRO A 146 -10.19 -9.28 0.83
CA PRO A 146 -9.30 -8.12 0.87
C PRO A 146 -9.89 -7.03 1.76
N MET A 147 -9.04 -6.28 2.46
CA MET A 147 -9.50 -5.09 3.18
C MET A 147 -9.98 -4.00 2.22
N ALA A 148 -9.44 -3.97 0.99
CA ALA A 148 -9.86 -3.04 -0.06
C ALA A 148 -9.87 -3.73 -1.44
N TYR A 149 -10.93 -3.49 -2.20
CA TYR A 149 -11.11 -3.99 -3.57
C TYR A 149 -11.56 -2.85 -4.47
N PHE A 150 -10.78 -2.60 -5.53
CA PHE A 150 -11.09 -1.59 -6.55
C PHE A 150 -11.19 -2.29 -7.91
N PRO A 151 -12.40 -2.53 -8.43
CA PRO A 151 -12.56 -3.12 -9.75
C PRO A 151 -12.10 -2.14 -10.84
N LEU A 152 -11.33 -2.64 -11.79
CA LEU A 152 -10.84 -1.89 -12.95
C LEU A 152 -11.53 -2.44 -14.20
N ASN A 153 -12.15 -1.57 -14.98
CA ASN A 153 -12.82 -1.94 -16.22
C ASN A 153 -12.82 -0.76 -17.20
N GLU A 154 -12.96 -1.06 -18.49
CA GLU A 154 -12.84 -0.08 -19.57
C GLU A 154 -13.86 1.08 -19.49
N ASN A 155 -15.03 0.86 -18.87
CA ASN A 155 -16.11 1.83 -18.86
C ASN A 155 -16.06 2.79 -17.67
N ASN A 156 -15.44 2.39 -16.55
CA ASN A 156 -15.53 3.14 -15.29
C ASN A 156 -14.19 3.55 -14.69
N CYS A 157 -13.18 2.69 -14.81
CA CYS A 157 -11.82 2.97 -14.38
C CYS A 157 -10.87 2.11 -15.23
N PRO A 158 -10.48 2.60 -16.43
CA PRO A 158 -9.61 1.86 -17.34
C PRO A 158 -8.20 1.74 -16.74
N GLY A 159 -7.94 0.61 -16.06
CA GLY A 159 -6.71 0.42 -15.32
C GLY A 159 -5.41 0.57 -16.13
N PRO A 160 -5.30 0.05 -17.38
CA PRO A 160 -4.08 0.20 -18.18
C PRO A 160 -3.72 1.65 -18.51
N SER A 161 -4.70 2.58 -18.54
CA SER A 161 -4.42 4.01 -18.74
C SER A 161 -4.14 4.76 -17.44
N HIS A 162 -4.58 4.23 -16.30
CA HIS A 162 -4.43 4.92 -15.00
C HIS A 162 -3.29 4.42 -14.14
N PHE A 163 -2.83 3.18 -14.30
CA PHE A 163 -1.85 2.58 -13.38
C PHE A 163 -0.74 1.92 -14.17
N TRP A 164 0.42 2.58 -14.32
CA TRP A 164 1.56 2.03 -15.06
C TRP A 164 2.89 2.60 -14.61
N GLY A 165 3.97 1.83 -14.80
CA GLY A 165 5.33 2.26 -14.43
C GLY A 165 5.52 2.51 -12.94
N HIS A 166 4.83 1.76 -12.08
CA HIS A 166 4.84 1.97 -10.63
C HIS A 166 6.22 1.71 -10.02
N ARG A 167 6.65 2.64 -9.15
CA ARG A 167 7.75 2.47 -8.21
C ARG A 167 7.22 2.44 -6.78
N LEU A 168 7.85 1.63 -5.93
CA LEU A 168 7.53 1.57 -4.50
C LEU A 168 8.16 2.77 -3.78
N VAL A 169 7.39 3.39 -2.89
CA VAL A 169 7.82 4.51 -2.05
C VAL A 169 7.53 4.19 -0.59
N ILE A 170 8.51 4.48 0.27
CA ILE A 170 8.42 4.34 1.72
C ILE A 170 8.81 5.70 2.30
N ASN A 171 7.92 6.33 3.04
CA ASN A 171 8.26 7.56 3.75
C ASN A 171 7.52 7.69 5.08
N THR A 172 7.97 8.67 5.85
CA THR A 172 7.25 9.21 6.99
C THR A 172 7.44 10.71 6.95
N THR A 173 6.36 11.43 6.70
CA THR A 173 6.32 12.89 6.81
C THR A 173 5.61 13.29 8.10
N PHE A 174 5.52 14.60 8.35
CA PHE A 174 4.89 15.14 9.55
C PHE A 174 3.89 16.23 9.21
N CYS A 175 2.76 16.21 9.90
CA CYS A 175 1.65 17.15 9.71
C CYS A 175 1.15 17.17 8.25
N GLY A 176 1.65 18.08 7.42
CA GLY A 176 1.17 18.26 6.03
C GLY A 176 -0.31 18.63 5.96
N GLY A 177 -0.88 18.59 4.74
CA GLY A 177 -2.29 18.93 4.51
C GLY A 177 -3.28 17.99 5.19
N TRP A 178 -2.88 16.72 5.42
CA TRP A 178 -3.76 15.72 6.02
C TRP A 178 -3.52 15.52 7.53
N GLY A 179 -2.32 15.16 7.95
CA GLY A 179 -2.05 14.89 9.36
C GLY A 179 -2.22 16.10 10.26
N GLY A 180 -1.86 17.29 9.77
CA GLY A 180 -2.05 18.52 10.53
C GLY A 180 -3.49 19.02 10.55
N SER A 181 -4.29 18.77 9.51
CA SER A 181 -5.72 19.14 9.50
C SER A 181 -6.57 18.23 10.39
N LEU A 182 -6.18 16.96 10.54
CA LEU A 182 -6.84 16.01 11.45
C LEU A 182 -6.22 15.95 12.85
N PHE A 183 -5.24 16.80 13.16
CA PHE A 183 -4.51 16.75 14.42
C PHE A 183 -5.44 16.88 15.64
N SER A 184 -6.32 17.89 15.67
CA SER A 184 -7.30 18.09 16.76
C SER A 184 -8.39 17.02 16.83
N ARG A 185 -8.66 16.34 15.71
CA ARG A 185 -9.71 15.31 15.64
C ARG A 185 -9.20 13.94 16.07
N THR A 186 -7.88 13.77 16.17
CA THR A 186 -7.28 12.51 16.57
C THR A 186 -7.20 12.42 18.09
N ALA A 187 -7.86 11.41 18.66
CA ALA A 187 -7.83 11.17 20.09
C ALA A 187 -6.38 11.03 20.61
N GLY A 188 -6.07 11.76 21.69
CA GLY A 188 -4.75 11.75 22.31
C GLY A 188 -3.71 12.67 21.67
N CYS A 189 -4.07 13.46 20.65
CA CYS A 189 -3.24 14.54 20.13
C CYS A 189 -3.77 15.89 20.59
N ALA A 190 -3.01 16.58 21.46
CA ALA A 190 -3.45 17.82 22.09
C ALA A 190 -3.15 19.05 21.24
N GLY A 191 -4.17 19.90 21.03
CA GLY A 191 -4.06 21.17 20.31
C GLY A 191 -4.94 21.22 19.06
N ASP A 192 -4.98 22.36 18.37
CA ASP A 192 -5.84 22.57 17.20
C ASP A 192 -5.09 22.93 15.91
N GLY A 193 -5.39 22.16 14.87
CA GLY A 193 -4.94 22.35 13.50
C GLY A 193 -3.42 22.29 13.25
N GLN A 194 -3.04 22.82 12.09
CA GLN A 194 -1.69 22.74 11.55
C GLN A 194 -0.62 23.33 12.48
N ALA A 195 -0.93 24.45 13.13
CA ALA A 195 0.01 25.16 13.99
C ALA A 195 0.37 24.33 15.23
N ALA A 196 -0.64 23.71 15.86
CA ALA A 196 -0.43 22.81 16.98
C ALA A 196 0.36 21.57 16.58
N CYS A 197 0.06 20.97 15.42
CA CYS A 197 0.82 19.83 14.92
C CYS A 197 2.31 20.18 14.73
N ARG A 198 2.61 21.31 14.07
CA ARG A 198 3.99 21.77 13.85
C ARG A 198 4.73 22.05 15.16
N ALA A 199 4.07 22.67 16.13
CA ALA A 199 4.65 22.91 17.45
C ALA A 199 4.92 21.58 18.17
N PHE A 200 3.97 20.65 18.15
CA PHE A 200 4.14 19.33 18.76
C PHE A 200 5.35 18.59 18.19
N VAL A 201 5.47 18.51 16.86
CA VAL A 201 6.58 17.84 16.17
C VAL A 201 7.93 18.49 16.49
N ARG A 202 8.00 19.83 16.51
CA ARG A 202 9.22 20.57 16.81
C ARG A 202 9.67 20.39 18.26
N ASP A 203 8.73 20.45 19.20
CA ASP A 203 9.02 20.63 20.62
C ASP A 203 9.05 19.29 21.40
N ASN A 204 8.64 18.17 20.81
CA ASN A 204 8.53 16.86 21.48
C ASN A 204 9.30 15.74 20.74
N PRO A 205 10.63 15.85 20.54
CA PRO A 205 11.40 14.86 19.79
C PRO A 205 11.32 13.43 20.38
N THR A 206 11.16 13.31 21.71
CA THR A 206 11.03 12.02 22.39
C THR A 206 9.75 11.27 22.06
N SER A 207 8.73 11.95 21.51
CA SER A 207 7.47 11.33 21.10
C SER A 207 7.62 10.50 19.81
N PHE A 208 8.73 10.65 19.07
CA PHE A 208 8.96 9.99 17.78
C PHE A 208 9.88 8.78 17.86
N LYS A 209 10.12 8.23 19.06
CA LYS A 209 10.93 7.01 19.24
C LYS A 209 10.38 5.81 18.47
N ASN A 210 9.05 5.74 18.32
CA ASN A 210 8.36 4.68 17.60
C ASN A 210 7.96 5.08 16.17
N ALA A 211 8.45 6.23 15.67
CA ALA A 211 8.14 6.71 14.33
C ALA A 211 9.10 6.12 13.27
N PHE A 212 9.23 4.79 13.22
CA PHE A 212 10.11 4.10 12.27
C PHE A 212 9.43 2.90 11.59
N TRP A 213 9.91 2.59 10.39
CA TRP A 213 9.59 1.36 9.69
C TRP A 213 10.59 0.28 10.05
N ASP A 214 10.10 -0.93 10.28
CA ASP A 214 10.91 -2.14 10.45
C ASP A 214 10.35 -3.22 9.53
N PHE A 215 11.08 -3.51 8.46
CA PHE A 215 10.67 -4.45 7.42
C PHE A 215 11.50 -5.72 7.51
N ASN A 216 10.83 -6.85 7.70
CA ASN A 216 11.48 -8.16 7.56
C ASN A 216 11.87 -8.44 6.10
N PHE A 217 10.95 -8.15 5.16
CA PHE A 217 11.15 -8.37 3.74
C PHE A 217 10.15 -7.56 2.90
N ILE A 218 10.51 -7.29 1.65
CA ILE A 218 9.62 -6.77 0.60
C ILE A 218 9.81 -7.68 -0.62
N HIS A 219 8.77 -8.39 -1.01
CA HIS A 219 8.79 -9.30 -2.16
C HIS A 219 7.87 -8.76 -3.25
N VAL A 220 8.36 -8.76 -4.48
CA VAL A 220 7.56 -8.42 -5.66
C VAL A 220 7.40 -9.66 -6.53
N TYR A 221 6.16 -10.02 -6.80
CA TYR A 221 5.81 -11.14 -7.67
C TYR A 221 5.25 -10.58 -8.97
N VAL A 222 5.78 -11.06 -10.09
CA VAL A 222 5.26 -10.74 -11.42
C VAL A 222 4.67 -12.03 -12.00
N PRO A 223 3.43 -12.01 -12.52
CA PRO A 223 2.91 -13.14 -13.29
C PRO A 223 3.92 -13.48 -14.38
N GLY A 224 4.39 -14.73 -14.41
CA GLY A 224 5.52 -15.13 -15.25
C GLY A 224 5.33 -14.64 -16.68
N ALA A 225 6.24 -13.81 -17.16
CA ALA A 225 6.40 -13.60 -18.59
C ALA A 225 6.57 -15.00 -19.20
N VAL A 226 5.70 -15.37 -20.14
CA VAL A 226 5.97 -16.49 -21.02
C VAL A 226 7.19 -16.09 -21.83
N SER A 227 8.40 -16.48 -21.39
CA SER A 227 9.56 -16.43 -22.26
C SER A 227 9.42 -17.59 -23.25
N CYS A 228 8.71 -17.36 -24.35
CA CYS A 228 8.97 -18.15 -25.55
C CYS A 228 10.35 -17.73 -26.02
N GLY A 229 11.38 -18.52 -25.70
CA GLY A 229 12.66 -18.43 -26.39
C GLY A 229 12.44 -18.55 -27.90
N ASN A 230 13.28 -17.89 -28.69
CA ASN A 230 13.22 -17.92 -30.16
C ASN A 230 13.03 -19.36 -30.67
N TYR A 231 11.90 -19.65 -31.32
CA TYR A 231 11.65 -20.95 -31.93
C TYR A 231 11.91 -20.92 -33.43
N ASN A 232 12.69 -21.90 -33.89
CA ASN A 232 12.56 -22.41 -35.25
C ASN A 232 11.38 -23.39 -35.28
N ALA A 233 10.49 -23.20 -36.25
CA ALA A 233 9.28 -24.01 -36.43
C ALA A 233 9.64 -25.46 -36.80
N LYS A 234 9.51 -26.42 -35.87
CA LYS A 234 9.25 -27.83 -36.19
C LYS A 234 8.88 -28.79 -35.04
N ASP A 235 8.94 -28.40 -33.76
CA ASP A 235 8.64 -29.35 -32.67
C ASP A 235 7.38 -28.98 -31.87
N SER A 236 6.58 -30.01 -31.54
CA SER A 236 5.44 -29.89 -30.63
C SER A 236 5.92 -29.64 -29.20
N VAL A 237 5.58 -28.46 -28.67
CA VAL A 237 6.06 -28.02 -27.35
C VAL A 237 5.12 -28.50 -26.25
N SER A 238 5.65 -29.27 -25.30
CA SER A 238 5.06 -29.36 -23.96
C SER A 238 5.57 -28.18 -23.13
N CYS A 239 4.74 -27.16 -22.92
CA CYS A 239 5.07 -26.04 -22.04
C CYS A 239 5.05 -26.51 -20.59
N LYS A 240 6.21 -26.60 -19.94
CA LYS A 240 6.28 -26.63 -18.48
C LYS A 240 6.16 -25.20 -17.95
N VAL A 241 5.03 -24.91 -17.33
CA VAL A 241 4.79 -23.66 -16.59
C VAL A 241 5.78 -23.57 -15.45
N ARG A 242 6.74 -22.63 -15.50
CA ARG A 242 7.45 -22.17 -14.30
C ARG A 242 6.64 -21.03 -13.69
N ARG A 243 5.93 -21.32 -12.60
CA ARG A 243 5.19 -20.34 -11.81
C ARG A 243 6.17 -19.48 -10.99
N GLY A 244 5.91 -18.16 -10.98
CA GLY A 244 6.40 -17.17 -10.01
C GLY A 244 7.91 -17.08 -9.82
N THR A 245 8.55 -16.09 -10.44
CA THR A 245 9.90 -15.67 -10.01
C THR A 245 9.73 -14.50 -9.05
N SER A 246 10.06 -14.69 -7.77
CA SER A 246 10.16 -13.61 -6.79
C SER A 246 11.29 -12.67 -7.22
N VAL A 247 10.98 -11.38 -7.42
CA VAL A 247 12.01 -10.35 -7.54
C VAL A 247 12.27 -9.83 -6.13
N TYR A 248 13.44 -10.15 -5.59
CA TYR A 248 13.89 -9.60 -4.31
C TYR A 248 14.36 -8.16 -4.53
N LEU A 249 13.68 -7.21 -3.90
CA LEU A 249 14.28 -5.91 -3.62
C LEU A 249 15.06 -6.07 -2.32
N CYS A 250 16.38 -6.30 -2.42
CA CYS A 250 17.26 -6.29 -1.26
C CYS A 250 17.30 -4.86 -0.68
N ALA A 251 16.49 -4.60 0.34
CA ALA A 251 16.68 -3.45 1.22
C ALA A 251 17.95 -3.68 2.04
N TYR A 252 18.89 -2.73 1.94
CA TYR A 252 20.20 -2.75 2.58
C TYR A 252 20.05 -2.81 4.12
N LYS A 253 20.61 -3.83 4.78
CA LYS A 253 20.76 -3.82 6.25
C LYS A 253 21.82 -2.80 6.64
N PRO A 254 21.54 -1.83 7.54
CA PRO A 254 22.60 -1.04 8.15
C PRO A 254 23.40 -1.93 9.13
N TYR A 255 24.70 -1.92 8.92
CA TYR A 255 25.81 -2.47 9.69
C TYR A 255 25.56 -2.71 11.19
N GLU A 256 25.85 -3.92 11.67
CA GLU A 256 26.49 -4.09 12.97
C GLU A 256 28.02 -4.12 12.78
N LEU A 257 28.70 -3.38 13.65
CA LEU A 257 30.14 -3.28 13.76
C LEU A 257 30.75 -4.62 14.17
N GLY A 258 31.56 -5.20 13.28
CA GLY A 258 32.39 -6.35 13.57
C GLY A 258 33.46 -6.50 12.51
N VAL A 259 34.65 -5.96 12.78
CA VAL A 259 35.83 -6.02 11.91
C VAL A 259 36.23 -7.49 11.67
N VAL A 260 36.08 -7.99 10.44
CA VAL A 260 37.04 -8.94 9.88
C VAL A 260 37.28 -8.58 8.42
N SER A 261 38.54 -8.29 8.14
CA SER A 261 39.12 -7.99 6.83
C SER A 261 38.80 -9.05 5.78
N GLY A 262 38.30 -8.62 4.63
CA GLY A 262 38.15 -9.45 3.45
C GLY A 262 37.82 -8.62 2.21
N GLN A 263 38.84 -8.11 1.53
CA GLN A 263 38.80 -7.89 0.08
C GLN A 263 38.30 -9.20 -0.58
N MET A 264 37.51 -9.26 -1.65
CA MET A 264 37.56 -8.49 -2.88
C MET A 264 36.43 -8.95 -3.83
N ARG A 265 36.08 -8.04 -4.75
CA ARG A 265 35.76 -8.22 -6.18
C ARG A 265 34.72 -9.25 -6.62
N CYS A 266 33.74 -8.71 -7.36
CA CYS A 266 32.77 -9.41 -8.19
C CYS A 266 33.39 -10.49 -9.08
N GLN A 267 32.89 -11.72 -8.92
CA GLN A 267 32.39 -12.57 -10.00
C GLN A 267 31.02 -13.11 -9.58
#